data_AF-A0A397DIV7-F1
#
_entry.id   AF-A0A397DIV7-F1
#
_cell.length_a   1.000
_cell.length_b   1.000
_cell.length_c   1.000
_cell.angle_alpha   90.00
_cell.angle_beta   90.00
_cell.angle_gamma   90.00
#
_symmetry.space_group_name_H-M   'P 1'
#
loop_
_entity.id
_entity.type
_entity.pdbx_description
1 polymer ?
#
loop_
_entity_poly.entity_id
_entity_poly.type
_entity_poly.pdbx_seq_one_letter_code
_entity_poly.pdbx_strand_id
1 'polypeptide(L)'
;MAADQKLLHGESNPSSTDYVTSDTPNMAALPVINDTDENTIRVFGWMHKQGTRVIRGPGAKSWRRRFFCLEGQKIYYFHEPVDARKYFNSRSPELCIGSIDLRTAFKLEQSDRLDLPSKGLVIHTKIRKWLVCPETDAEFKMWFDALETTIMTNDAGNVIQRHLPNVREYVMKGRTSYRVFYFLFLITALIELAGIVLWFPLGIEPCNLKLRTANCSDIMKKYIPEEQPICGPEPFNGLWNPPDFYKKQAGMVGVQCFRVPTLAHWVSYFCFYFAEFISILLGALYYLGMWKPVRRGAHYLREFNPPFPPDKWPTVDIMLCHYAEPAEDTMSTLEAIMKLDYPCEKLHVYICDDGGFKTKFTPGNPIPEVAARIDCAVGSERDDYDYRYAGLPRVTYVGRFKPPTHHSKAGNINNVLYNEGACGRYAIILDNDMKPHPMFIQATLPFFFDSPASTKTFRCRAPGCSDIAKITCTLCVQAGVPEATISYCSNDCFVASNHVHSQVHRRQARTSKVNRTTCTTCGGKVDLKSGTCS
;
A
#
# COMPACT_ATOMS: atom_id res chain seq x y z
N MET A 1 35.18 52.73 -16.86
CA MET A 1 34.58 51.81 -17.84
C MET A 1 33.49 51.04 -17.13
N ALA A 2 32.25 51.28 -17.52
CA ALA A 2 31.04 50.74 -16.92
C ALA A 2 30.74 49.32 -17.45
N ALA A 3 30.16 48.48 -16.59
CA ALA A 3 29.08 47.56 -16.97
C ALA A 3 28.35 47.08 -15.70
N ASP A 4 27.04 47.33 -15.69
CA ASP A 4 26.10 47.21 -14.57
C ASP A 4 25.89 45.79 -14.05
N GLN A 5 25.77 45.71 -12.72
CA GLN A 5 25.29 44.57 -11.96
C GLN A 5 23.76 44.71 -11.80
N LYS A 6 22.97 43.96 -12.57
CA LYS A 6 21.52 43.83 -12.36
C LYS A 6 21.21 42.65 -11.42
N LEU A 7 20.61 42.99 -10.30
CA LEU A 7 19.94 42.12 -9.33
C LEU A 7 18.92 41.20 -10.02
N LEU A 8 18.99 39.89 -9.76
CA LEU A 8 17.88 38.96 -10.03
C LEU A 8 17.18 38.65 -8.70
N HIS A 9 15.94 39.13 -8.62
CA HIS A 9 14.96 38.83 -7.58
C HIS A 9 14.59 37.33 -7.60
N GLY A 10 14.11 36.83 -6.45
CA GLY A 10 13.75 35.44 -6.23
C GLY A 10 12.78 34.87 -7.27
N GLU A 11 13.03 33.63 -7.66
CA GLU A 11 12.14 32.87 -8.53
C GLU A 11 10.84 32.55 -7.80
N SER A 12 9.75 33.09 -8.35
CA SER A 12 8.36 32.70 -8.08
C SER A 12 8.10 31.27 -8.54
N ASN A 13 7.01 30.65 -8.05
CA ASN A 13 6.45 29.45 -8.67
C ASN A 13 6.35 29.65 -10.19
N PRO A 14 6.68 28.62 -11.01
CA PRO A 14 6.60 28.75 -12.45
C PRO A 14 5.17 29.14 -12.85
N SER A 15 5.11 30.20 -13.64
CA SER A 15 3.88 30.74 -14.19
C SER A 15 3.34 29.80 -15.27
N SER A 16 2.04 29.86 -15.59
CA SER A 16 1.45 29.07 -16.69
C SER A 16 2.13 29.31 -18.05
N THR A 17 2.89 30.39 -18.19
CA THR A 17 3.71 30.72 -19.36
C THR A 17 4.97 29.87 -19.50
N ASP A 18 5.45 29.21 -18.43
CA ASP A 18 6.69 28.40 -18.47
C ASP A 18 6.48 27.01 -19.11
N TYR A 19 5.22 26.64 -19.38
CA TYR A 19 4.84 25.37 -20.05
C TYR A 19 4.37 25.56 -21.50
N VAL A 20 4.44 26.79 -22.04
CA VAL A 20 3.97 27.11 -23.39
C VAL A 20 5.05 26.74 -24.40
N THR A 21 4.84 25.65 -25.16
CA THR A 21 5.73 25.23 -26.25
C THR A 21 5.59 26.16 -27.47
N SER A 22 6.63 26.20 -28.31
CA SER A 22 6.72 27.08 -29.50
C SER A 22 5.63 26.86 -30.58
N ASP A 23 4.78 25.84 -30.44
CA ASP A 23 3.73 25.49 -31.40
C ASP A 23 2.33 26.01 -31.02
N THR A 24 2.18 26.76 -29.91
CA THR A 24 0.93 27.46 -29.63
C THR A 24 0.80 28.74 -30.48
N PRO A 25 -0.25 28.88 -31.32
CA PRO A 25 -0.44 30.09 -32.11
C PRO A 25 -0.67 31.29 -31.18
N ASN A 26 0.15 32.32 -31.35
CA ASN A 26 0.15 33.66 -30.70
C ASN A 26 -1.03 33.92 -29.73
N MET A 27 -0.91 33.42 -28.49
CA MET A 27 -1.95 33.42 -27.45
C MET A 27 -1.97 34.69 -26.58
N ALA A 28 -1.51 35.83 -27.09
CA ALA A 28 -1.32 37.08 -26.35
C ALA A 28 -2.62 37.79 -25.87
N ALA A 29 -3.74 37.09 -25.67
CA ALA A 29 -5.03 37.74 -25.40
C ALA A 29 -6.08 36.93 -24.62
N LEU A 30 -5.69 35.84 -23.94
CA LEU A 30 -6.50 35.36 -22.81
C LEU A 30 -6.02 36.12 -21.56
N PRO A 31 -6.91 36.69 -20.74
CA PRO A 31 -6.51 37.40 -19.53
C PRO A 31 -5.87 36.39 -18.57
N VAL A 32 -4.56 36.44 -18.43
CA VAL A 32 -3.79 35.67 -17.44
C VAL A 32 -3.10 36.67 -16.51
N ILE A 33 -3.03 36.32 -15.23
CA ILE A 33 -2.27 36.93 -14.13
C ILE A 33 -3.06 37.91 -13.23
N ASN A 34 -3.64 37.38 -12.14
CA ASN A 34 -3.35 37.73 -10.75
C ASN A 34 -3.98 36.67 -9.81
N ASP A 35 -3.22 36.15 -8.85
CA ASP A 35 -3.56 35.01 -7.99
C ASP A 35 -4.66 35.30 -6.93
N THR A 36 -5.41 36.40 -7.12
CA THR A 36 -6.37 36.94 -6.14
C THR A 36 -7.77 37.17 -6.70
N ASP A 37 -8.04 36.94 -7.99
CA ASP A 37 -9.35 37.13 -8.62
C ASP A 37 -10.01 35.80 -9.04
N GLU A 38 -11.23 35.54 -8.57
CA GLU A 38 -12.00 34.30 -8.87
C GLU A 38 -12.32 34.12 -10.37
N ASN A 39 -12.22 35.19 -11.17
CA ASN A 39 -12.53 35.21 -12.61
C ASN A 39 -11.29 35.08 -13.52
N THR A 40 -10.16 34.61 -12.99
CA THR A 40 -8.94 34.38 -13.78
C THR A 40 -8.83 32.93 -14.26
N ILE A 41 -8.34 32.76 -15.49
CA ILE A 41 -8.07 31.44 -16.07
C ILE A 41 -6.75 30.92 -15.47
N ARG A 42 -6.81 29.81 -14.74
CA ARG A 42 -5.65 29.19 -14.06
C ARG A 42 -4.80 28.34 -14.98
N VAL A 43 -5.45 27.58 -15.87
CA VAL A 43 -4.79 26.71 -16.85
C VAL A 43 -5.68 26.57 -18.08
N PHE A 44 -5.07 26.46 -19.25
CA PHE A 44 -5.75 26.17 -20.50
C PHE A 44 -4.88 25.28 -21.39
N GLY A 45 -5.48 24.65 -22.38
CA GLY A 45 -4.76 23.78 -23.31
C GLY A 45 -5.68 22.81 -24.06
N TRP A 46 -5.09 22.09 -25.01
CA TRP A 46 -5.82 21.07 -25.76
C TRP A 46 -5.93 19.79 -24.94
N MET A 47 -7.11 19.16 -24.96
CA MET A 47 -7.30 17.83 -24.42
C MET A 47 -8.25 17.00 -25.30
N HIS A 48 -8.07 15.70 -25.29
CA HIS A 48 -8.99 14.74 -25.90
C HIS A 48 -10.06 14.34 -24.90
N LYS A 49 -11.34 14.55 -25.24
CA LYS A 49 -12.47 14.03 -24.46
C LYS A 49 -13.15 12.89 -25.18
N GLN A 50 -13.72 11.98 -24.39
CA GLN A 50 -14.56 10.90 -24.93
C GLN A 50 -15.83 11.48 -25.58
N GLY A 51 -16.08 11.13 -26.85
CA GLY A 51 -17.30 11.49 -27.57
C GLY A 51 -18.52 10.68 -27.15
N THR A 52 -19.71 11.21 -27.42
CA THR A 52 -20.98 10.49 -27.24
C THR A 52 -21.15 9.47 -28.37
N ARG A 53 -21.52 8.22 -28.06
CA ARG A 53 -21.84 7.20 -29.09
C ARG A 53 -22.96 7.71 -29.99
N VAL A 54 -22.76 7.65 -31.30
CA VAL A 54 -23.83 7.88 -32.28
C VAL A 54 -24.60 6.59 -32.56
N ILE A 55 -23.97 5.41 -32.42
CA ILE A 55 -24.59 4.09 -32.66
C ILE A 55 -24.17 3.11 -31.55
N ARG A 56 -25.12 2.31 -31.03
CA ARG A 56 -24.85 1.23 -30.05
C ARG A 56 -24.39 -0.03 -30.79
N GLY A 57 -23.09 -0.27 -30.83
CA GLY A 57 -22.46 -1.49 -31.36
C GLY A 57 -21.01 -1.67 -30.86
N PRO A 58 -20.32 -2.77 -31.20
CA PRO A 58 -18.93 -3.03 -30.82
C PRO A 58 -17.96 -2.23 -31.72
N GLY A 59 -18.00 -0.90 -31.59
CA GLY A 59 -17.07 0.02 -32.21
C GLY A 59 -16.43 0.93 -31.16
N ALA A 60 -15.13 1.22 -31.32
CA ALA A 60 -14.35 2.08 -30.45
C ALA A 60 -15.01 3.47 -30.31
N LYS A 61 -14.99 4.03 -29.09
CA LYS A 61 -15.52 5.37 -28.83
C LYS A 61 -14.62 6.40 -29.51
N SER A 62 -15.18 7.31 -30.32
CA SER A 62 -14.39 8.37 -30.95
C SER A 62 -13.92 9.41 -29.93
N TRP A 63 -12.63 9.72 -29.97
CA TRP A 63 -12.01 10.77 -29.16
C TRP A 63 -12.11 12.09 -29.90
N ARG A 64 -12.54 13.14 -29.20
CA ARG A 64 -12.69 14.49 -29.77
C ARG A 64 -11.70 15.43 -29.10
N ARG A 65 -10.79 15.99 -29.88
CA ARG A 65 -9.89 17.08 -29.47
C ARG A 65 -10.71 18.35 -29.23
N ARG A 66 -10.52 19.00 -28.07
CA ARG A 66 -11.19 20.25 -27.68
C ARG A 66 -10.22 21.13 -26.90
N PHE A 67 -10.42 22.44 -26.94
CA PHE A 67 -9.65 23.38 -26.16
C PHE A 67 -10.34 23.61 -24.82
N PHE A 68 -9.63 23.47 -23.71
CA PHE A 68 -10.18 23.58 -22.36
C PHE A 68 -9.56 24.77 -21.61
N CYS A 69 -10.36 25.40 -20.76
CA CYS A 69 -9.92 26.47 -19.85
C CYS A 69 -10.49 26.24 -18.45
N LEU A 70 -9.65 26.30 -17.42
CA LEU A 70 -10.05 26.27 -16.01
C LEU A 70 -10.18 27.70 -15.50
N GLU A 71 -11.40 28.12 -15.16
CA GLU A 71 -11.69 29.42 -14.54
C GLU A 71 -12.39 29.17 -13.20
N GLY A 72 -11.80 29.69 -12.12
CA GLY A 72 -12.26 29.45 -10.76
C GLY A 72 -12.49 27.96 -10.48
N GLN A 73 -13.75 27.54 -10.35
CA GLN A 73 -14.17 26.17 -10.02
C GLN A 73 -14.85 25.45 -11.19
N LYS A 74 -14.70 25.95 -12.41
CA LYS A 74 -15.32 25.36 -13.60
C LYS A 74 -14.31 25.18 -14.72
N ILE A 75 -14.40 24.04 -15.40
CA ILE A 75 -13.69 23.82 -16.66
C ILE A 75 -14.64 24.08 -17.80
N TYR A 76 -14.28 24.98 -18.71
CA TYR A 76 -15.01 25.25 -19.95
C TYR A 76 -14.28 24.61 -21.13
N TYR A 77 -15.01 24.16 -22.15
CA TYR A 77 -14.39 23.61 -23.36
C TYR A 77 -15.03 24.09 -24.67
N PHE A 78 -14.17 24.26 -25.67
CA PHE A 78 -14.42 25.00 -26.91
C PHE A 78 -13.96 24.20 -28.14
N HIS A 79 -14.42 24.62 -29.33
CA HIS A 79 -13.98 24.03 -30.59
C HIS A 79 -12.58 24.52 -30.91
N GLU A 80 -12.39 25.83 -30.90
CA GLU A 80 -11.11 26.49 -31.14
C GLU A 80 -10.72 27.45 -30.01
N PRO A 81 -9.43 27.77 -29.84
CA PRO A 81 -8.97 28.76 -28.87
C PRO A 81 -9.58 30.16 -29.08
N VAL A 82 -9.91 30.51 -30.32
CA VAL A 82 -10.56 31.79 -30.67
C VAL A 82 -11.94 31.90 -30.04
N ASP A 83 -12.69 30.80 -29.96
CA ASP A 83 -14.01 30.77 -29.33
C ASP A 83 -13.91 30.96 -27.82
N ALA A 84 -12.89 30.36 -27.20
CA ALA A 84 -12.58 30.58 -25.78
C ALA A 84 -12.31 32.07 -25.51
N ARG A 85 -11.46 32.69 -26.32
CA ARG A 85 -11.15 34.13 -26.19
C ARG A 85 -12.39 35.00 -26.31
N LYS A 86 -13.23 34.75 -27.32
CA LYS A 86 -14.50 35.48 -27.48
C LYS A 86 -15.43 35.25 -26.28
N TYR A 87 -15.54 34.01 -25.80
CA TYR A 87 -16.39 33.67 -24.66
C TYR A 87 -15.99 34.38 -23.38
N PHE A 88 -14.70 34.40 -23.03
CA PHE A 88 -14.27 35.07 -21.79
C PHE A 88 -14.41 36.60 -21.85
N ASN A 89 -14.45 37.18 -23.06
CA ASN A 89 -14.72 38.61 -23.26
C ASN A 89 -16.22 38.97 -23.31
N SER A 90 -17.06 38.13 -23.95
CA SER A 90 -18.47 38.46 -24.20
C SER A 90 -19.47 37.68 -23.35
N ARG A 91 -19.04 36.58 -22.72
CA ARG A 91 -19.87 35.58 -22.00
C ARG A 91 -21.03 35.02 -22.82
N SER A 92 -20.93 35.05 -24.16
CA SER A 92 -21.97 34.53 -25.05
C SER A 92 -22.04 33.00 -25.00
N PRO A 93 -23.16 32.39 -24.58
CA PRO A 93 -23.24 30.95 -24.30
C PRO A 93 -23.05 30.07 -25.55
N GLU A 94 -23.35 30.58 -26.74
CA GLU A 94 -23.22 29.85 -28.02
C GLU A 94 -21.77 29.45 -28.36
N LEU A 95 -20.80 30.17 -27.81
CA LEU A 95 -19.38 29.92 -28.03
C LEU A 95 -18.86 28.74 -27.19
N CYS A 96 -19.49 28.47 -26.05
CA CYS A 96 -19.06 27.43 -25.12
C CYS A 96 -19.81 26.11 -25.37
N ILE A 97 -19.08 25.05 -25.72
CA ILE A 97 -19.71 23.73 -25.97
C ILE A 97 -20.24 23.13 -24.65
N GLY A 98 -19.57 23.39 -23.55
CA GLY A 98 -20.05 22.97 -22.23
C GLY A 98 -19.03 23.20 -21.13
N SER A 99 -19.46 22.88 -19.91
CA SER A 99 -18.65 23.05 -18.71
C SER A 99 -18.68 21.84 -17.78
N ILE A 100 -17.68 21.78 -16.91
CA ILE A 100 -17.50 20.80 -15.84
C ILE A 100 -17.46 21.57 -14.53
N ASP A 101 -18.44 21.36 -13.65
CA ASP A 101 -18.50 22.01 -12.35
C ASP A 101 -17.72 21.20 -11.30
N LEU A 102 -16.58 21.74 -10.87
CA LEU A 102 -15.67 21.08 -9.92
C LEU A 102 -16.16 21.15 -8.48
N ARG A 103 -17.17 21.97 -8.15
CA ARG A 103 -17.86 21.92 -6.84
C ARG A 103 -18.48 20.56 -6.54
N THR A 104 -18.84 19.86 -7.61
CA THR A 104 -19.42 18.52 -7.51
C THR A 104 -18.37 17.41 -7.67
N ALA A 105 -17.10 17.76 -7.90
CA ALA A 105 -16.03 16.79 -8.03
C ALA A 105 -15.60 16.29 -6.65
N PHE A 106 -15.60 14.96 -6.48
CA PHE A 106 -15.25 14.33 -5.20
C PHE A 106 -13.99 13.47 -5.27
N LYS A 107 -13.45 13.26 -6.48
CA LYS A 107 -12.26 12.47 -6.75
C LYS A 107 -11.66 12.87 -8.09
N LEU A 108 -10.34 13.04 -8.10
CA LEU A 108 -9.50 13.16 -9.29
C LEU A 108 -8.54 11.96 -9.29
N GLU A 109 -8.41 11.26 -10.41
CA GLU A 109 -7.44 10.17 -10.56
C GLU A 109 -6.85 10.12 -11.97
N GLN A 110 -5.70 9.49 -12.10
CA GLN A 110 -5.18 9.09 -13.40
C GLN A 110 -5.93 7.85 -13.88
N SER A 111 -6.20 7.76 -15.18
CA SER A 111 -6.87 6.60 -15.77
C SER A 111 -5.88 5.44 -15.96
N ASP A 112 -6.27 4.24 -15.53
CA ASP A 112 -5.51 2.99 -15.75
C ASP A 112 -5.74 2.37 -17.14
N ARG A 113 -6.42 3.08 -18.05
CA ARG A 113 -6.78 2.56 -19.38
C ARG A 113 -5.58 2.68 -20.31
N LEU A 114 -5.20 1.55 -20.91
CA LEU A 114 -4.09 1.49 -21.87
C LEU A 114 -4.49 1.93 -23.28
N ASP A 115 -5.79 2.01 -23.60
CA ASP A 115 -6.30 2.33 -24.93
C ASP A 115 -6.53 3.84 -25.15
N LEU A 116 -5.86 4.68 -24.37
CA LEU A 116 -5.98 6.13 -24.43
C LEU A 116 -4.92 6.74 -25.36
N PRO A 117 -5.22 7.86 -26.03
CA PRO A 117 -4.23 8.57 -26.84
C PRO A 117 -2.99 9.03 -26.05
N SER A 118 -3.18 9.30 -24.75
CA SER A 118 -2.17 9.80 -23.81
C SER A 118 -2.64 9.53 -22.37
N LYS A 119 -1.87 9.98 -21.36
CA LYS A 119 -2.26 9.85 -19.94
C LYS A 119 -3.63 10.50 -19.69
N GLY A 120 -4.58 9.69 -19.22
CA GLY A 120 -5.95 10.14 -18.96
C GLY A 120 -6.14 10.71 -17.57
N LEU A 121 -6.84 11.83 -17.46
CA LEU A 121 -7.39 12.40 -16.23
C LEU A 121 -8.85 11.98 -16.08
N VAL A 122 -9.19 11.40 -14.93
CA VAL A 122 -10.56 11.02 -14.57
C VAL A 122 -11.07 11.93 -13.46
N ILE A 123 -12.02 12.79 -13.80
CA ILE A 123 -12.71 13.67 -12.86
C ILE A 123 -14.05 13.03 -12.51
N HIS A 124 -14.22 12.62 -11.25
CA HIS A 124 -15.48 12.07 -10.76
C HIS A 124 -16.33 13.17 -10.16
N THR A 125 -17.40 13.54 -10.86
CA THR A 125 -18.43 14.42 -10.31
C THR A 125 -19.61 13.61 -9.78
N LYS A 126 -20.47 14.23 -8.96
CA LYS A 126 -21.71 13.60 -8.44
C LYS A 126 -22.58 12.97 -9.54
N ILE A 127 -22.57 13.55 -10.75
CA ILE A 127 -23.48 13.18 -11.84
C ILE A 127 -22.81 12.23 -12.85
N ARG A 128 -21.52 12.43 -13.15
CA ARG A 128 -20.81 11.59 -14.12
C ARG A 128 -19.30 11.56 -13.93
N LYS A 129 -18.67 10.59 -14.59
CA LYS A 129 -17.22 10.54 -14.75
C LYS A 129 -16.82 11.22 -16.04
N TRP A 130 -15.85 12.11 -15.96
CA TRP A 130 -15.23 12.74 -17.12
C TRP A 130 -13.85 12.15 -17.31
N LEU A 131 -13.58 11.65 -18.52
CA LEU A 131 -12.27 11.17 -18.93
C LEU A 131 -11.76 12.10 -20.02
N VAL A 132 -10.69 12.82 -19.70
CA VAL A 132 -10.00 13.77 -20.59
C VAL A 132 -8.53 13.42 -20.64
N CYS A 133 -7.89 13.57 -21.80
CA CYS A 133 -6.48 13.19 -21.99
C CYS A 133 -5.70 14.39 -22.56
N PRO A 134 -4.89 15.08 -21.75
CA PRO A 134 -3.96 16.12 -22.20
C PRO A 134 -2.98 15.60 -23.26
N GLU A 135 -2.48 16.46 -24.15
CA GLU A 135 -1.72 15.97 -25.33
C GLU A 135 -0.32 15.49 -24.95
N THR A 136 0.25 16.02 -23.87
CA THR A 136 1.59 15.66 -23.39
C THR A 136 1.60 15.33 -21.90
N ASP A 137 2.67 14.66 -21.45
CA ASP A 137 2.90 14.37 -20.03
C ASP A 137 3.10 15.64 -19.18
N ALA A 138 3.69 16.68 -19.76
CA ALA A 138 3.86 17.97 -19.11
C ALA A 138 2.51 18.67 -18.90
N GLU A 139 1.66 18.70 -19.93
CA GLU A 139 0.29 19.21 -19.83
C GLU A 139 -0.55 18.36 -18.87
N PHE A 140 -0.36 17.04 -18.84
CA PHE A 140 -1.02 16.17 -17.87
C PHE A 140 -0.73 16.60 -16.45
N LYS A 141 0.55 16.83 -16.12
CA LYS A 141 0.97 17.27 -14.78
C LYS A 141 0.38 18.65 -14.46
N MET A 142 0.49 19.60 -15.38
CA MET A 142 -0.06 20.95 -15.24
C MET A 142 -1.56 20.92 -14.95
N TRP A 143 -2.34 20.17 -15.73
CA TRP A 143 -3.78 20.02 -15.53
C TRP A 143 -4.10 19.26 -14.23
N PHE A 144 -3.36 18.20 -13.90
CA PHE A 144 -3.59 17.43 -12.68
C PHE A 144 -3.41 18.30 -11.43
N ASP A 145 -2.28 19.03 -11.34
CA ASP A 145 -1.95 19.88 -10.18
C ASP A 145 -2.95 21.02 -10.01
N ALA A 146 -3.36 21.67 -11.11
CA ALA A 146 -4.35 22.75 -11.09
C ALA A 146 -5.74 22.24 -10.65
N LEU A 147 -6.16 21.07 -11.12
CA LEU A 147 -7.43 20.47 -10.74
C LEU A 147 -7.42 19.94 -9.30
N GLU A 148 -6.32 19.33 -8.85
CA GLU A 148 -6.14 18.89 -7.47
C GLU A 148 -6.28 20.08 -6.52
N THR A 149 -5.56 21.17 -6.79
CA THR A 149 -5.61 22.40 -5.99
C THR A 149 -7.04 22.95 -5.91
N THR A 150 -7.72 23.08 -7.04
CA THR A 150 -9.09 23.62 -7.11
C THR A 150 -10.13 22.72 -6.41
N ILE A 151 -9.98 21.40 -6.48
CA ILE A 151 -10.88 20.45 -5.79
C ILE A 151 -10.60 20.44 -4.28
N MET A 152 -9.34 20.55 -3.87
CA MET A 152 -8.95 20.61 -2.45
C MET A 152 -9.45 21.87 -1.75
N THR A 153 -9.45 23.02 -2.44
CA THR A 153 -10.00 24.28 -1.89
C THR A 153 -11.51 24.26 -1.66
N ASN A 154 -12.23 23.20 -2.08
CA ASN A 154 -13.70 23.17 -2.10
C ASN A 154 -14.37 22.53 -0.87
N ASP A 155 -13.62 21.96 0.10
CA ASP A 155 -14.15 21.17 1.24
C ASP A 155 -15.15 20.03 0.90
N ALA A 156 -15.47 19.83 -0.38
CA ALA A 156 -16.45 18.87 -0.91
C ALA A 156 -15.79 17.59 -1.47
N GLY A 157 -14.46 17.57 -1.57
CA GLY A 157 -13.67 16.45 -2.07
C GLY A 157 -13.27 15.48 -0.98
N ASN A 158 -13.18 14.18 -1.29
CA ASN A 158 -12.48 13.26 -0.39
C ASN A 158 -11.03 13.72 -0.29
N VAL A 159 -10.61 14.11 0.91
CA VAL A 159 -9.24 14.54 1.20
C VAL A 159 -8.28 13.42 0.81
N ILE A 160 -7.53 13.61 -0.28
CA ILE A 160 -6.31 12.85 -0.55
C ILE A 160 -5.29 13.39 0.44
N GLN A 161 -5.23 12.82 1.64
CA GLN A 161 -4.15 13.13 2.56
C GLN A 161 -2.88 12.48 2.01
N ARG A 162 -2.00 13.27 1.39
CA ARG A 162 -0.61 12.88 1.10
C ARG A 162 0.16 12.76 2.42
N HIS A 163 -0.12 11.73 3.21
CA HIS A 163 0.83 11.30 4.22
C HIS A 163 1.78 10.33 3.52
N LEU A 164 3.05 10.71 3.46
CA LEU A 164 4.13 10.21 2.59
C LEU A 164 4.14 10.86 1.18
N PRO A 165 5.26 11.47 0.74
CA PRO A 165 5.38 12.13 -0.55
C PRO A 165 5.30 11.14 -1.71
N ASN A 166 5.48 9.83 -1.46
CA ASN A 166 5.69 8.82 -2.50
C ASN A 166 4.75 7.61 -2.40
N VAL A 167 3.78 7.58 -1.49
CA VAL A 167 2.80 6.48 -1.39
C VAL A 167 1.41 7.08 -1.20
N ARG A 168 0.50 6.82 -2.14
CA ARG A 168 -0.89 7.29 -2.04
C ARG A 168 -1.66 6.39 -1.08
N GLU A 169 -2.04 6.91 0.09
CA GLU A 169 -2.97 6.22 0.98
C GLU A 169 -4.41 6.56 0.57
N TYR A 170 -5.17 5.56 0.11
CA TYR A 170 -6.59 5.73 -0.16
C TYR A 170 -7.43 5.16 0.97
N VAL A 171 -8.30 6.00 1.52
CA VAL A 171 -9.33 5.56 2.47
C VAL A 171 -10.53 5.00 1.68
N MET A 172 -10.91 3.75 1.97
CA MET A 172 -12.09 3.15 1.33
C MET A 172 -13.40 3.84 1.74
N LYS A 173 -14.32 4.00 0.78
CA LYS A 173 -15.70 4.45 1.05
C LYS A 173 -16.48 3.36 1.80
N GLY A 174 -17.46 3.75 2.61
CA GLY A 174 -18.35 2.82 3.32
C GLY A 174 -17.86 2.35 4.69
N ARG A 175 -16.83 2.98 5.28
CA ARG A 175 -16.34 2.64 6.63
C ARG A 175 -17.42 2.69 7.72
N THR A 176 -18.33 3.67 7.64
CA THR A 176 -19.43 3.78 8.60
C THR A 176 -20.41 2.62 8.44
N SER A 177 -20.84 2.33 7.21
CA SER A 177 -21.72 1.19 6.93
C SER A 177 -21.09 -0.13 7.36
N TYR A 178 -19.80 -0.32 7.07
CA TYR A 178 -19.05 -1.50 7.49
C TYR A 178 -19.04 -1.68 9.01
N ARG A 179 -18.76 -0.61 9.76
CA ARG A 179 -18.78 -0.63 11.23
C ARG A 179 -20.16 -0.94 11.78
N VAL A 180 -21.21 -0.38 11.18
CA VAL A 180 -22.60 -0.70 11.55
C VAL A 180 -22.89 -2.18 11.36
N PHE A 181 -22.57 -2.74 10.18
CA PHE A 181 -22.76 -4.17 9.92
C PHE A 181 -21.90 -5.06 10.82
N TYR A 182 -20.70 -4.63 11.18
CA TYR A 182 -19.85 -5.34 12.13
C TYR A 182 -20.50 -5.43 13.53
N PHE A 183 -21.02 -4.32 14.05
CA PHE A 183 -21.72 -4.35 15.35
C PHE A 183 -23.03 -5.14 15.28
N LEU A 184 -23.77 -5.03 14.17
CA LEU A 184 -24.95 -5.87 13.95
C LEU A 184 -24.59 -7.34 13.96
N PHE A 185 -23.52 -7.74 13.26
CA PHE A 185 -23.00 -9.11 13.26
C PHE A 185 -22.66 -9.58 14.68
N LEU A 186 -21.95 -8.76 15.47
CA LEU A 186 -21.62 -9.13 16.86
C LEU A 186 -22.88 -9.33 17.72
N ILE A 187 -23.86 -8.44 17.61
CA ILE A 187 -25.12 -8.55 18.35
C ILE A 187 -25.88 -9.81 17.93
N THR A 188 -26.03 -10.06 16.63
CA THR A 188 -26.74 -11.25 16.14
C THR A 188 -26.01 -12.54 16.51
N ALA A 189 -24.68 -12.55 16.49
CA ALA A 189 -23.88 -13.70 16.89
C ALA A 189 -23.99 -14.00 18.40
N LEU A 190 -24.06 -12.96 19.25
CA LEU A 190 -24.33 -13.15 20.67
C LEU A 190 -25.75 -13.67 20.93
N ILE A 191 -26.75 -13.18 20.18
CA ILE A 191 -28.12 -13.69 20.24
C ILE A 191 -28.18 -15.16 19.81
N GLU A 192 -27.44 -15.54 18.77
CA GLU A 192 -27.35 -16.91 18.28
C GLU A 192 -26.69 -17.84 19.32
N LEU A 193 -25.54 -17.47 19.87
CA LEU A 193 -24.89 -18.24 20.94
C LEU A 193 -25.79 -18.37 22.18
N ALA A 194 -26.45 -17.28 22.57
CA ALA A 194 -27.42 -17.32 23.65
C ALA A 194 -28.62 -18.22 23.31
N GLY A 195 -29.10 -18.19 22.07
CA GLY A 195 -30.16 -19.07 21.59
C GLY A 195 -29.77 -20.55 21.62
N ILE A 196 -28.50 -20.88 21.31
CA ILE A 196 -27.99 -22.26 21.40
C ILE A 196 -27.93 -22.73 22.85
N VAL A 197 -27.62 -21.86 23.81
CA VAL A 197 -27.55 -22.23 25.23
C VAL A 197 -28.94 -22.27 25.87
N LEU A 198 -29.78 -21.28 25.59
CA LEU A 198 -31.04 -21.05 26.30
C LEU A 198 -32.24 -21.75 25.65
N TRP A 199 -32.23 -21.92 24.33
CA TRP A 199 -33.41 -22.38 23.57
C TRP A 199 -33.17 -23.63 22.75
N PHE A 200 -31.92 -24.03 22.47
CA PHE A 200 -31.64 -25.27 21.76
C PHE A 200 -31.95 -26.47 22.66
N PRO A 201 -32.99 -27.24 22.36
CA PRO A 201 -33.51 -28.16 23.34
C PRO A 201 -32.99 -29.56 23.02
N LEU A 202 -32.03 -30.06 23.80
CA LEU A 202 -31.72 -31.48 23.77
C LEU A 202 -32.92 -32.27 24.29
N GLY A 203 -33.12 -33.46 23.75
CA GLY A 203 -34.20 -34.34 24.22
C GLY A 203 -35.63 -33.85 23.92
N ILE A 204 -35.85 -33.01 22.89
CA ILE A 204 -37.23 -32.69 22.44
C ILE A 204 -37.94 -33.83 21.74
N GLU A 205 -37.25 -34.92 21.46
CA GLU A 205 -37.83 -36.12 20.88
C GLU A 205 -38.95 -36.63 21.80
N PRO A 206 -40.18 -36.84 21.27
CA PRO A 206 -41.25 -37.47 22.04
C PRO A 206 -40.79 -38.85 22.49
N CYS A 207 -41.06 -39.19 23.76
CA CYS A 207 -40.75 -40.51 24.31
C CYS A 207 -41.32 -41.67 23.46
N ASN A 208 -42.48 -41.43 22.84
CA ASN A 208 -43.07 -42.31 21.83
C ASN A 208 -43.69 -41.49 20.69
N LEU A 209 -43.20 -41.70 19.46
CA LEU A 209 -43.63 -40.95 18.26
C LEU A 209 -45.13 -41.08 17.93
N LYS A 210 -45.78 -42.19 18.33
CA LYS A 210 -47.20 -42.46 18.07
C LYS A 210 -48.13 -41.93 19.17
N LEU A 211 -47.61 -41.66 20.37
CA LEU A 211 -48.37 -41.26 21.56
C LEU A 211 -47.89 -39.91 22.08
N ARG A 212 -47.84 -38.91 21.20
CA ARG A 212 -47.24 -37.60 21.50
C ARG A 212 -47.93 -36.86 22.65
N THR A 213 -49.26 -36.95 22.72
CA THR A 213 -50.10 -36.25 23.71
C THR A 213 -50.33 -37.05 24.99
N ALA A 214 -49.66 -38.20 25.17
CA ALA A 214 -49.84 -39.02 26.36
C ALA A 214 -48.81 -38.65 27.43
N ASN A 215 -49.22 -38.70 28.70
CA ASN A 215 -48.34 -38.51 29.84
C ASN A 215 -47.28 -39.62 29.92
N CYS A 216 -46.13 -39.32 30.53
CA CYS A 216 -45.06 -40.30 30.69
C CYS A 216 -45.51 -41.58 31.40
N SER A 217 -46.34 -41.48 32.44
CA SER A 217 -46.87 -42.64 33.17
C SER A 217 -47.66 -43.61 32.29
N ASP A 218 -48.40 -43.09 31.30
CA ASP A 218 -49.26 -43.89 30.43
C ASP A 218 -48.47 -44.50 29.27
N ILE A 219 -47.38 -43.84 28.88
CA ILE A 219 -46.41 -44.40 27.93
C ILE A 219 -45.64 -45.55 28.61
N MET A 220 -45.14 -45.37 29.84
CA MET A 220 -44.35 -46.40 30.54
C MET A 220 -45.12 -47.68 30.81
N LYS A 221 -46.44 -47.59 31.08
CA LYS A 221 -47.32 -48.77 31.26
C LYS A 221 -47.43 -49.66 30.03
N LYS A 222 -47.06 -49.18 28.83
CA LYS A 222 -47.12 -49.97 27.59
C LYS A 222 -45.85 -50.78 27.33
N TYR A 223 -44.80 -50.58 28.11
CA TYR A 223 -43.53 -51.28 27.98
C TYR A 223 -43.31 -52.23 29.16
N ILE A 224 -42.63 -53.34 28.90
CA ILE A 224 -42.12 -54.25 29.92
C ILE A 224 -41.05 -53.48 30.72
N PRO A 225 -40.93 -53.66 32.06
CA PRO A 225 -39.98 -52.91 32.89
C PRO A 225 -38.54 -52.88 32.37
N GLU A 226 -38.09 -53.95 31.72
CA GLU A 226 -36.74 -54.10 31.15
C GLU A 226 -36.52 -53.32 29.85
N GLU A 227 -37.59 -52.90 29.17
CA GLU A 227 -37.54 -52.19 27.88
C GLU A 227 -38.07 -50.74 27.96
N GLN A 228 -38.30 -50.23 29.18
CA GLN A 228 -38.81 -48.88 29.35
C GLN A 228 -37.81 -47.81 28.85
N PRO A 229 -38.23 -46.92 27.93
CA PRO A 229 -37.38 -45.81 27.51
C PRO A 229 -37.18 -44.82 28.66
N ILE A 230 -35.99 -44.26 28.79
CA ILE A 230 -35.71 -43.23 29.79
C ILE A 230 -36.33 -41.91 29.31
N CYS A 231 -37.40 -41.44 29.98
CA CYS A 231 -38.14 -40.25 29.60
C CYS A 231 -38.55 -39.40 30.81
N GLY A 232 -38.85 -38.12 30.57
CA GLY A 232 -39.28 -37.16 31.58
C GLY A 232 -40.40 -36.22 31.07
N PRO A 233 -41.08 -35.51 31.98
CA PRO A 233 -42.19 -34.62 31.65
C PRO A 233 -41.76 -33.31 30.96
N GLU A 234 -40.46 -32.98 30.98
CA GLU A 234 -39.89 -31.75 30.44
C GLU A 234 -38.78 -32.04 29.42
N PRO A 235 -38.60 -31.21 28.39
CA PRO A 235 -37.48 -31.33 27.45
C PRO A 235 -36.15 -30.99 28.14
N PHE A 236 -35.08 -31.68 27.73
CA PHE A 236 -33.78 -31.62 28.40
C PHE A 236 -32.87 -30.54 27.84
N ASN A 237 -33.06 -29.29 28.25
CA ASN A 237 -31.99 -28.29 28.29
C ASN A 237 -32.07 -27.35 29.51
N GLY A 238 -33.12 -27.49 30.33
CA GLY A 238 -33.08 -27.38 31.79
C GLY A 238 -32.82 -26.02 32.43
N LEU A 239 -32.45 -24.96 31.69
CA LEU A 239 -32.40 -23.61 32.25
C LEU A 239 -33.72 -22.87 32.03
N TRP A 240 -34.20 -22.75 30.79
CA TRP A 240 -35.44 -22.04 30.43
C TRP A 240 -36.29 -22.86 29.46
N ASN A 241 -37.62 -22.79 29.64
CA ASN A 241 -38.56 -23.36 28.67
C ASN A 241 -38.42 -22.64 27.31
N PRO A 242 -38.24 -23.36 26.20
CA PRO A 242 -38.17 -22.72 24.90
C PRO A 242 -39.50 -22.00 24.60
N PRO A 243 -39.47 -20.82 23.95
CA PRO A 243 -40.68 -20.07 23.62
C PRO A 243 -41.69 -20.90 22.82
N ASP A 244 -42.98 -20.60 22.97
CA ASP A 244 -44.05 -21.36 22.30
C ASP A 244 -43.96 -21.33 20.77
N PHE A 245 -43.46 -20.24 20.18
CA PHE A 245 -43.23 -20.17 18.74
C PHE A 245 -42.20 -21.21 18.27
N TYR A 246 -41.18 -21.49 19.08
CA TYR A 246 -40.13 -22.47 18.77
C TYR A 246 -40.71 -23.89 18.84
N LYS A 247 -41.50 -24.19 19.88
CA LYS A 247 -42.24 -25.47 20.01
C LYS A 247 -43.19 -25.69 18.83
N LYS A 248 -43.85 -24.62 18.35
CA LYS A 248 -44.72 -24.64 17.17
C LYS A 248 -43.95 -24.94 15.88
N GLN A 249 -42.83 -24.27 15.66
CA GLN A 249 -41.99 -24.47 14.47
C GLN A 249 -41.34 -25.86 14.45
N ALA A 250 -40.96 -26.39 15.61
CA ALA A 250 -40.41 -27.73 15.75
C ALA A 250 -41.47 -28.86 15.66
N GLY A 251 -42.76 -28.53 15.52
CA GLY A 251 -43.84 -29.51 15.47
C GLY A 251 -44.08 -30.25 16.79
N MET A 252 -43.66 -29.66 17.91
CA MET A 252 -43.70 -30.24 19.26
C MET A 252 -44.90 -29.78 20.09
N VAL A 253 -45.92 -29.19 19.46
CA VAL A 253 -47.13 -28.74 20.14
C VAL A 253 -47.88 -29.94 20.72
N GLY A 254 -48.13 -29.91 22.03
CA GLY A 254 -48.90 -30.96 22.72
C GLY A 254 -48.09 -32.20 23.13
N VAL A 255 -46.75 -32.19 22.99
CA VAL A 255 -45.92 -33.27 23.53
C VAL A 255 -45.85 -33.17 25.06
N GLN A 256 -46.22 -34.25 25.75
CA GLN A 256 -46.26 -34.30 27.23
C GLN A 256 -45.17 -35.18 27.86
N CYS A 257 -44.41 -35.92 27.05
CA CYS A 257 -43.33 -36.77 27.52
C CYS A 257 -42.15 -36.79 26.56
N PHE A 258 -40.96 -36.51 27.08
CA PHE A 258 -39.73 -36.25 26.33
C PHE A 258 -38.67 -37.29 26.65
N ARG A 259 -37.90 -37.70 25.64
CA ARG A 259 -36.82 -38.68 25.79
C ARG A 259 -35.59 -38.04 26.43
N VAL A 260 -34.98 -38.73 27.40
CA VAL A 260 -33.72 -38.29 28.01
C VAL A 260 -32.58 -38.40 26.98
N PRO A 261 -31.78 -37.34 26.77
CA PRO A 261 -30.64 -37.38 25.87
C PRO A 261 -29.54 -38.31 26.42
N THR A 262 -28.96 -39.12 25.54
CA THR A 262 -27.79 -39.94 25.88
C THR A 262 -26.52 -39.08 25.94
N LEU A 263 -25.43 -39.65 26.48
CA LEU A 263 -24.12 -38.98 26.52
C LEU A 263 -23.67 -38.51 25.12
N ALA A 264 -23.93 -39.31 24.08
CA ALA A 264 -23.56 -38.97 22.70
C ALA A 264 -24.25 -37.69 22.22
N HIS A 265 -25.52 -37.46 22.59
CA HIS A 265 -26.23 -36.23 22.25
C HIS A 265 -25.59 -35.02 22.94
N TRP A 266 -25.19 -35.15 24.21
CA TRP A 266 -24.49 -34.08 24.94
C TRP A 266 -23.13 -33.75 24.32
N VAL A 267 -22.33 -34.77 24.00
CA VAL A 267 -21.04 -34.57 23.31
C VAL A 267 -21.25 -33.85 21.99
N SER A 268 -22.20 -34.30 21.17
CA SER A 268 -22.52 -33.66 19.89
C SER A 268 -22.95 -32.20 20.06
N TYR A 269 -23.75 -31.88 21.08
CA TYR A 269 -24.18 -30.52 21.38
C TYR A 269 -23.02 -29.61 21.75
N PHE A 270 -22.15 -30.05 22.67
CA PHE A 270 -20.99 -29.24 23.07
C PHE A 270 -19.99 -29.07 21.94
N CYS A 271 -19.80 -30.09 21.09
CA CYS A 271 -19.00 -29.97 19.87
C CYS A 271 -19.59 -28.93 18.90
N PHE A 272 -20.92 -28.97 18.68
CA PHE A 272 -21.61 -27.99 17.85
C PHE A 272 -21.47 -26.57 18.41
N TYR A 273 -21.77 -26.37 19.70
CA TYR A 273 -21.62 -25.08 20.36
C TYR A 273 -20.20 -24.53 20.28
N PHE A 274 -19.19 -25.38 20.51
CA PHE A 274 -17.79 -24.98 20.42
C PHE A 274 -17.37 -24.63 18.98
N ALA A 275 -17.85 -25.37 17.98
CA ALA A 275 -17.61 -25.07 16.57
C ALA A 275 -18.23 -23.72 16.17
N GLU A 276 -19.47 -23.45 16.60
CA GLU A 276 -20.14 -22.16 16.39
C GLU A 276 -19.39 -21.02 17.08
N PHE A 277 -18.97 -21.21 18.34
CA PHE A 277 -18.17 -20.23 19.07
C PHE A 277 -16.87 -19.88 18.34
N ILE A 278 -16.11 -20.89 17.88
CA ILE A 278 -14.89 -20.67 17.11
C ILE A 278 -15.19 -19.92 15.81
N SER A 279 -16.24 -20.33 15.08
CA SER A 279 -16.61 -19.71 13.80
C SER A 279 -16.97 -18.23 13.97
N ILE A 280 -17.78 -17.92 14.99
CA ILE A 280 -18.15 -16.55 15.35
C ILE A 280 -16.93 -15.74 15.79
N LEU A 281 -16.05 -16.31 16.63
CA LEU A 281 -14.83 -15.64 17.09
C LEU A 281 -13.89 -15.32 15.93
N LEU A 282 -13.64 -16.29 15.04
CA LEU A 282 -12.81 -16.10 13.86
C LEU A 282 -13.44 -15.08 12.91
N GLY A 283 -14.76 -15.12 12.70
CA GLY A 283 -15.49 -14.11 11.93
C GLY A 283 -15.34 -12.71 12.52
N ALA A 284 -15.50 -12.57 13.85
CA ALA A 284 -15.32 -11.30 14.55
C ALA A 284 -13.90 -10.77 14.38
N LEU A 285 -12.87 -11.61 14.56
CA LEU A 285 -11.47 -11.22 14.37
C LEU A 285 -11.16 -10.84 12.92
N TYR A 286 -11.67 -11.61 11.95
CA TYR A 286 -11.49 -11.34 10.53
C TYR A 286 -12.06 -9.97 10.14
N TYR A 287 -13.29 -9.69 10.55
CA TYR A 287 -13.93 -8.40 10.27
C TYR A 287 -13.29 -7.24 11.08
N LEU A 288 -12.82 -7.51 12.30
CA LEU A 288 -12.05 -6.52 13.04
C LEU A 288 -10.73 -6.17 12.33
N GLY A 289 -10.06 -7.13 11.70
CA GLY A 289 -8.86 -6.89 10.88
C GLY A 289 -9.12 -5.91 9.73
N MET A 290 -10.35 -5.88 9.23
CA MET A 290 -10.81 -4.96 8.17
C MET A 290 -11.34 -3.62 8.71
N TRP A 291 -11.09 -3.27 9.98
CA TRP A 291 -11.60 -2.03 10.60
C TRP A 291 -11.10 -0.74 9.93
N LYS A 292 -9.87 -0.77 9.41
CA LYS A 292 -9.26 0.33 8.66
C LYS A 292 -8.43 -0.25 7.51
N PRO A 293 -9.08 -0.67 6.41
CA PRO A 293 -8.35 -1.20 5.26
C PRO A 293 -7.59 -0.05 4.61
N VAL A 294 -6.30 -0.26 4.39
CA VAL A 294 -5.40 0.71 3.76
C VAL A 294 -5.15 0.27 2.33
N ARG A 295 -5.47 1.12 1.36
CA ARG A 295 -5.03 0.92 -0.02
C ARG A 295 -3.82 1.79 -0.28
N ARG A 296 -2.74 1.17 -0.74
CA ARG A 296 -1.50 1.86 -1.14
C ARG A 296 -1.45 1.89 -2.65
N GLY A 297 -1.39 3.09 -3.24
CA GLY A 297 -1.09 3.24 -4.66
C GLY A 297 0.40 3.04 -4.91
N ALA A 298 0.75 2.38 -6.02
CA ALA A 298 2.13 2.36 -6.48
C ALA A 298 2.49 3.74 -7.04
N HIS A 299 3.66 4.23 -6.67
CA HIS A 299 4.32 5.36 -7.29
C HIS A 299 5.69 4.83 -7.71
N TYR A 300 6.07 4.96 -8.97
CA TYR A 300 7.33 4.34 -9.40
C TYR A 300 8.53 5.14 -8.92
N LEU A 301 9.66 4.48 -8.66
CA LEU A 301 10.90 5.14 -8.21
C LEU A 301 11.32 6.30 -9.12
N ARG A 302 11.22 6.11 -10.45
CA ARG A 302 11.53 7.16 -11.44
C ARG A 302 10.60 8.38 -11.38
N GLU A 303 9.40 8.22 -10.81
CA GLU A 303 8.38 9.26 -10.73
C GLU A 303 8.53 10.14 -9.47
N PHE A 304 9.56 9.87 -8.64
CA PHE A 304 9.85 10.68 -7.47
C PHE A 304 9.99 12.16 -7.83
N ASN A 305 9.50 13.02 -6.94
CA ASN A 305 9.63 14.46 -7.10
C ASN A 305 10.24 15.08 -5.83
N PRO A 306 11.48 15.61 -5.88
CA PRO A 306 12.37 15.63 -7.04
C PRO A 306 12.81 14.22 -7.48
N PRO A 307 13.21 14.00 -8.74
CA PRO A 307 13.68 12.71 -9.23
C PRO A 307 14.82 12.15 -8.39
N PHE A 308 14.78 10.85 -8.12
CA PHE A 308 15.82 10.18 -7.35
C PHE A 308 17.09 10.02 -8.22
N PRO A 309 18.24 10.62 -7.83
CA PRO A 309 19.43 10.64 -8.68
C PRO A 309 19.88 9.21 -9.06
N PRO A 310 20.08 8.90 -10.36
CA PRO A 310 20.44 7.55 -10.83
C PRO A 310 21.62 6.91 -10.10
N ASP A 311 22.67 7.68 -9.81
CA ASP A 311 23.88 7.18 -9.13
C ASP A 311 23.59 6.64 -7.72
N LYS A 312 22.57 7.20 -7.08
CA LYS A 312 22.14 6.87 -5.72
C LYS A 312 21.13 5.72 -5.68
N TRP A 313 20.77 5.14 -6.83
CA TRP A 313 19.91 3.96 -6.87
C TRP A 313 20.58 2.83 -6.08
N PRO A 314 19.85 2.22 -5.13
CA PRO A 314 20.42 1.20 -4.26
C PRO A 314 20.69 -0.09 -5.04
N THR A 315 21.65 -0.86 -4.57
CA THR A 315 21.88 -2.21 -5.08
C THR A 315 20.80 -3.15 -4.58
N VAL A 316 20.40 -4.11 -5.43
CA VAL A 316 19.37 -5.10 -5.14
C VAL A 316 19.88 -6.50 -5.49
N ASP A 317 19.89 -7.38 -4.50
CA ASP A 317 20.19 -8.79 -4.69
C ASP A 317 18.88 -9.55 -4.89
N ILE A 318 18.80 -10.37 -5.93
CA ILE A 318 17.62 -11.17 -6.27
C ILE A 318 17.94 -12.64 -6.01
N MET A 319 17.29 -13.23 -5.01
CA MET A 319 17.44 -14.63 -4.63
C MET A 319 16.35 -15.45 -5.30
N LEU A 320 16.71 -16.19 -6.35
CA LEU A 320 15.85 -17.16 -7.02
C LEU A 320 16.03 -18.53 -6.35
N CYS A 321 15.04 -18.95 -5.57
CA CYS A 321 15.11 -20.20 -4.83
C CYS A 321 14.74 -21.39 -5.72
N HIS A 322 15.64 -22.37 -5.82
CA HIS A 322 15.48 -23.59 -6.60
C HIS A 322 15.73 -24.82 -5.71
N TYR A 323 14.99 -25.91 -5.94
CA TYR A 323 15.17 -27.20 -5.26
C TYR A 323 14.99 -28.43 -6.14
N ALA A 324 13.93 -28.53 -6.93
CA ALA A 324 13.67 -29.73 -7.73
C ALA A 324 12.91 -29.42 -9.02
N GLU A 325 12.73 -28.14 -9.29
CA GLU A 325 12.03 -27.66 -10.47
C GLU A 325 12.86 -27.96 -11.72
N PRO A 326 12.21 -28.18 -12.88
CA PRO A 326 12.92 -28.27 -14.15
C PRO A 326 13.78 -27.03 -14.43
N ALA A 327 14.88 -27.23 -15.17
CA ALA A 327 15.76 -26.13 -15.56
C ALA A 327 15.01 -25.08 -16.39
N GLU A 328 14.06 -25.51 -17.22
CA GLU A 328 13.24 -24.66 -18.08
C GLU A 328 12.38 -23.67 -17.29
N ASP A 329 11.83 -24.10 -16.14
CA ASP A 329 11.03 -23.23 -15.27
C ASP A 329 11.92 -22.15 -14.64
N THR A 330 13.11 -22.57 -14.17
CA THR A 330 14.12 -21.66 -13.61
C THR A 330 14.57 -20.64 -14.65
N MET A 331 14.86 -21.10 -15.86
CA MET A 331 15.22 -20.24 -17.00
C MET A 331 14.10 -19.26 -17.33
N SER A 332 12.85 -19.69 -17.34
CA SER A 332 11.71 -18.82 -17.66
C SER A 332 11.50 -17.71 -16.61
N THR A 333 11.75 -17.99 -15.33
CA THR A 333 11.74 -16.97 -14.28
C THR A 333 12.96 -16.06 -14.35
N LEU A 334 14.13 -16.61 -14.66
CA LEU A 334 15.34 -15.83 -14.91
C LEU A 334 15.15 -14.85 -16.08
N GLU A 335 14.52 -15.27 -17.18
CA GLU A 335 14.17 -14.39 -18.31
C GLU A 335 13.28 -13.21 -17.91
N ALA A 336 12.35 -13.42 -16.97
CA ALA A 336 11.52 -12.35 -16.43
C ALA A 336 12.34 -11.40 -15.53
N ILE A 337 13.27 -11.93 -14.74
CA ILE A 337 14.23 -11.14 -13.96
C ILE A 337 15.11 -10.27 -14.88
N MET A 338 15.58 -10.82 -16.00
CA MET A 338 16.38 -10.08 -17.00
C MET A 338 15.62 -8.89 -17.62
N LYS A 339 14.29 -8.88 -17.55
CA LYS A 339 13.42 -7.81 -18.09
C LYS A 339 13.04 -6.76 -17.04
N LEU A 340 13.56 -6.85 -15.81
CA LEU A 340 13.31 -5.86 -14.78
C LEU A 340 13.83 -4.48 -15.21
N ASP A 341 12.99 -3.45 -15.04
CA ASP A 341 13.33 -2.07 -15.37
C ASP A 341 14.14 -1.43 -14.23
N TYR A 342 15.41 -1.83 -14.18
CA TYR A 342 16.40 -1.38 -13.21
C TYR A 342 17.82 -1.46 -13.81
N PRO A 343 18.77 -0.58 -13.40
CA PRO A 343 20.12 -0.63 -13.93
C PRO A 343 20.81 -1.97 -13.61
N CYS A 344 21.32 -2.65 -14.65
CA CYS A 344 21.88 -3.99 -14.57
C CYS A 344 23.10 -4.07 -13.62
N GLU A 345 23.87 -2.99 -13.52
CA GLU A 345 25.02 -2.85 -12.65
C GLU A 345 24.66 -2.73 -11.16
N LYS A 346 23.39 -2.45 -10.86
CA LYS A 346 22.84 -2.40 -9.50
C LYS A 346 22.09 -3.68 -9.12
N LEU A 347 21.98 -4.64 -10.05
CA LEU A 347 21.33 -5.93 -9.82
C LEU A 347 22.35 -7.06 -9.75
N HIS A 348 22.15 -7.96 -8.79
CA HIS A 348 22.86 -9.23 -8.72
C HIS A 348 21.85 -10.35 -8.46
N VAL A 349 21.72 -11.28 -9.40
CA VAL A 349 20.85 -12.45 -9.25
C VAL A 349 21.65 -13.61 -8.65
N TYR A 350 21.15 -14.19 -7.58
CA TYR A 350 21.63 -15.43 -6.99
C TYR A 350 20.62 -16.54 -7.29
N ILE A 351 21.05 -17.59 -7.96
CA ILE A 351 20.29 -18.84 -8.07
C ILE A 351 20.67 -19.68 -6.86
N CYS A 352 19.76 -19.73 -5.89
CA CYS A 352 19.95 -20.46 -4.65
C CYS A 352 19.46 -21.90 -4.85
N ASP A 353 20.34 -22.80 -5.25
CA ASP A 353 20.03 -24.21 -5.49
C ASP A 353 20.21 -25.04 -4.21
N ASP A 354 19.11 -25.58 -3.71
CA ASP A 354 19.08 -26.51 -2.58
C ASP A 354 18.84 -27.97 -3.01
N GLY A 355 18.73 -28.23 -4.31
CA GLY A 355 18.43 -29.51 -4.94
C GLY A 355 19.64 -30.34 -5.35
N GLY A 356 20.67 -29.66 -5.86
CA GLY A 356 21.86 -30.29 -6.45
C GLY A 356 22.59 -31.23 -5.48
N PHE A 357 22.65 -30.88 -4.19
CA PHE A 357 23.38 -31.63 -3.17
C PHE A 357 22.44 -32.28 -2.15
N LYS A 358 22.14 -33.58 -2.38
CA LYS A 358 21.29 -34.41 -1.51
C LYS A 358 22.02 -35.03 -0.31
N THR A 359 23.21 -34.52 0.06
CA THR A 359 24.09 -35.16 1.05
C THR A 359 23.38 -35.40 2.38
N LYS A 360 23.21 -36.67 2.74
CA LYS A 360 22.90 -37.10 4.11
C LYS A 360 24.24 -37.17 4.85
N PHE A 361 24.51 -36.21 5.74
CA PHE A 361 25.69 -36.26 6.59
C PHE A 361 25.66 -37.54 7.44
N THR A 362 26.61 -38.44 7.21
CA THR A 362 26.89 -39.55 8.12
C THR A 362 27.86 -39.07 9.22
N PRO A 363 27.58 -39.36 10.51
CA PRO A 363 28.49 -38.99 11.59
C PRO A 363 29.89 -39.57 11.34
N GLY A 364 30.92 -38.70 11.30
CA GLY A 364 32.33 -39.10 11.15
C GLY A 364 33.08 -38.59 9.91
N ASN A 365 32.40 -38.01 8.92
CA ASN A 365 33.09 -37.39 7.78
C ASN A 365 33.64 -35.99 8.13
N PRO A 366 34.86 -35.64 7.70
CA PRO A 366 35.42 -34.30 7.94
C PRO A 366 34.57 -33.25 7.21
N ILE A 367 34.14 -32.24 7.96
CA ILE A 367 33.40 -31.09 7.43
C ILE A 367 34.45 -30.07 6.94
N PRO A 368 34.41 -29.62 5.67
CA PRO A 368 35.27 -28.53 5.23
C PRO A 368 34.98 -27.26 6.04
N GLU A 369 35.98 -26.71 6.72
CA GLU A 369 35.88 -25.50 7.58
C GLU A 369 35.78 -24.18 6.78
N VAL A 370 35.13 -24.19 5.60
CA VAL A 370 35.24 -23.08 4.64
C VAL A 370 34.12 -22.03 4.82
N ALA A 371 33.01 -22.38 5.46
CA ALA A 371 31.84 -21.50 5.59
C ALA A 371 31.81 -20.71 6.92
N ALA A 372 31.49 -19.41 6.86
CA ALA A 372 31.39 -18.54 8.03
C ALA A 372 30.21 -18.89 8.95
N ARG A 373 29.10 -19.37 8.38
CA ARG A 373 27.90 -19.86 9.08
C ARG A 373 27.63 -21.31 8.73
N ILE A 374 28.23 -22.21 9.52
CA ILE A 374 28.13 -23.67 9.34
C ILE A 374 26.69 -24.18 9.57
N ASP A 375 25.90 -23.47 10.37
CA ASP A 375 24.50 -23.80 10.66
C ASP A 375 23.58 -23.64 9.44
N CYS A 376 23.94 -22.80 8.46
CA CYS A 376 23.17 -22.66 7.22
C CYS A 376 23.76 -23.46 6.05
N ALA A 377 25.08 -23.59 5.97
CA ALA A 377 25.78 -24.42 4.98
C ALA A 377 27.16 -24.85 5.49
N VAL A 378 27.59 -26.07 5.17
CA VAL A 378 28.98 -26.51 5.41
C VAL A 378 29.93 -26.11 4.26
N GLY A 379 29.37 -25.59 3.17
CA GLY A 379 30.08 -25.15 1.98
C GLY A 379 29.09 -24.94 0.83
N SER A 380 29.59 -24.45 -0.30
CA SER A 380 28.80 -24.25 -1.50
C SER A 380 29.63 -24.54 -2.75
N GLU A 381 28.98 -25.08 -3.78
CA GLU A 381 29.44 -24.94 -5.15
C GLU A 381 28.96 -23.58 -5.68
N ARG A 382 29.84 -22.87 -6.38
CA ARG A 382 29.56 -21.52 -6.88
C ARG A 382 30.09 -21.33 -8.29
N ASP A 383 29.23 -20.82 -9.16
CA ASP A 383 29.59 -20.36 -10.49
C ASP A 383 29.07 -18.94 -10.74
N ASP A 384 29.96 -18.07 -11.20
CA ASP A 384 29.67 -16.65 -11.47
C ASP A 384 29.61 -16.37 -12.96
N TYR A 385 28.53 -15.75 -13.40
CA TYR A 385 28.28 -15.30 -14.77
C TYR A 385 28.09 -13.78 -14.80
N ASP A 386 29.08 -13.05 -15.33
CA ASP A 386 29.03 -11.59 -15.42
C ASP A 386 28.93 -11.12 -16.88
N TYR A 387 27.71 -10.77 -17.28
CA TYR A 387 27.40 -10.28 -18.62
C TYR A 387 27.04 -8.79 -18.65
N ARG A 388 27.51 -8.00 -17.66
CA ARG A 388 27.20 -6.56 -17.56
C ARG A 388 27.68 -5.75 -18.76
N TYR A 389 28.75 -6.19 -19.43
CA TYR A 389 29.21 -5.59 -20.70
C TYR A 389 28.16 -5.66 -21.81
N ALA A 390 27.24 -6.63 -21.74
CA ALA A 390 26.12 -6.81 -22.67
C ALA A 390 24.81 -6.20 -22.14
N GLY A 391 24.85 -5.44 -21.04
CA GLY A 391 23.67 -4.84 -20.41
C GLY A 391 22.83 -5.81 -19.58
N LEU A 392 23.35 -6.99 -19.24
CA LEU A 392 22.67 -7.99 -18.42
C LEU A 392 23.19 -7.98 -16.97
N PRO A 393 22.35 -8.22 -15.96
CA PRO A 393 22.79 -8.29 -14.58
C PRO A 393 23.72 -9.48 -14.35
N ARG A 394 24.55 -9.39 -13.31
CA ARG A 394 25.38 -10.51 -12.85
C ARG A 394 24.48 -11.62 -12.32
N VAL A 395 24.78 -12.88 -12.66
CA VAL A 395 24.12 -14.07 -12.14
C VAL A 395 25.16 -14.94 -11.43
N THR A 396 24.87 -15.36 -10.20
CA THR A 396 25.69 -16.30 -9.44
C THR A 396 24.85 -17.51 -9.10
N TYR A 397 25.27 -18.68 -9.57
CA TYR A 397 24.72 -19.96 -9.13
C TYR A 397 25.39 -20.36 -7.82
N VAL A 398 24.57 -20.80 -6.85
CA VAL A 398 25.03 -21.30 -5.55
C VAL A 398 24.33 -22.62 -5.25
N GLY A 399 25.07 -23.72 -5.37
CA GLY A 399 24.66 -25.05 -4.93
C GLY A 399 25.07 -25.29 -3.48
N ARG A 400 24.12 -25.33 -2.55
CA ARG A 400 24.43 -25.41 -1.12
C ARG A 400 24.75 -26.83 -0.64
N PHE A 401 25.85 -27.01 0.08
CA PHE A 401 26.11 -28.24 0.84
C PHE A 401 25.40 -28.18 2.20
N LYS A 402 24.40 -29.05 2.39
CA LYS A 402 23.45 -28.97 3.51
C LYS A 402 24.07 -29.46 4.83
N PRO A 403 24.02 -28.69 5.93
CA PRO A 403 24.41 -29.21 7.24
C PRO A 403 23.38 -30.24 7.75
N PRO A 404 23.68 -30.98 8.84
CA PRO A 404 22.73 -31.94 9.42
C PRO A 404 21.34 -31.36 9.70
N THR A 405 21.29 -30.10 10.16
CA THR A 405 20.05 -29.31 10.32
C THR A 405 20.04 -28.15 9.31
N HIS A 406 19.45 -28.36 8.15
CA HIS A 406 19.63 -27.47 6.98
C HIS A 406 18.59 -26.35 6.82
N HIS A 407 17.52 -26.32 7.60
CA HIS A 407 16.51 -25.24 7.60
C HIS A 407 15.90 -24.91 6.20
N SER A 408 15.91 -25.86 5.27
CA SER A 408 15.33 -25.78 3.92
C SER A 408 15.60 -24.43 3.24
N LYS A 409 14.56 -23.78 2.67
CA LYS A 409 14.63 -22.50 1.97
C LYS A 409 15.30 -21.38 2.78
N ALA A 410 14.98 -21.29 4.07
CA ALA A 410 15.53 -20.24 4.94
C ALA A 410 17.04 -20.41 5.14
N GLY A 411 17.50 -21.65 5.34
CA GLY A 411 18.93 -21.94 5.41
C GLY A 411 19.65 -21.63 4.10
N ASN A 412 18.99 -21.87 2.95
CA ASN A 412 19.61 -21.63 1.64
C ASN A 412 19.81 -20.13 1.38
N ILE A 413 18.79 -19.33 1.67
CA ILE A 413 18.87 -17.86 1.63
C ILE A 413 19.96 -17.35 2.57
N ASN A 414 20.04 -17.90 3.79
CA ASN A 414 21.09 -17.52 4.76
C ASN A 414 22.48 -17.88 4.28
N ASN A 415 22.66 -19.00 3.57
CA ASN A 415 23.95 -19.35 2.97
C ASN A 415 24.41 -18.26 2.00
N VAL A 416 23.53 -17.84 1.10
CA VAL A 416 23.83 -16.78 0.13
C VAL A 416 24.14 -15.44 0.82
N LEU A 417 23.34 -15.09 1.84
CA LEU A 417 23.52 -13.84 2.61
C LEU A 417 24.82 -13.79 3.42
N TYR A 418 25.20 -14.88 4.07
CA TYR A 418 26.29 -14.87 5.06
C TYR A 418 27.60 -15.49 4.57
N ASN A 419 27.53 -16.48 3.68
CA ASN A 419 28.70 -17.21 3.20
C ASN A 419 29.12 -16.78 1.78
N GLU A 420 28.17 -16.51 0.88
CA GLU A 420 28.48 -16.21 -0.53
C GLU A 420 28.69 -14.73 -0.86
N GLY A 421 28.46 -13.85 0.12
CA GLY A 421 28.79 -12.43 0.02
C GLY A 421 27.74 -11.56 -0.66
N ALA A 422 26.46 -11.97 -0.65
CA ALA A 422 25.35 -11.09 -1.02
C ALA A 422 25.36 -9.83 -0.13
N CYS A 423 25.45 -8.66 -0.77
CA CYS A 423 25.68 -7.36 -0.12
C CYS A 423 24.81 -6.23 -0.69
N GLY A 424 23.79 -6.57 -1.48
CA GLY A 424 22.77 -5.65 -1.94
C GLY A 424 22.10 -4.94 -0.77
N ARG A 425 21.81 -3.64 -0.95
CA ARG A 425 21.11 -2.86 0.09
C ARG A 425 19.69 -3.40 0.34
N TYR A 426 19.07 -3.97 -0.69
CA TYR A 426 17.79 -4.66 -0.60
C TYR A 426 17.90 -6.06 -1.18
N ALA A 427 17.07 -6.98 -0.68
CA ALA A 427 16.97 -8.33 -1.20
C ALA A 427 15.54 -8.58 -1.70
N ILE A 428 15.42 -9.23 -2.86
CA ILE A 428 14.17 -9.75 -3.40
C ILE A 428 14.25 -11.26 -3.36
N ILE A 429 13.26 -11.92 -2.76
CA ILE A 429 13.20 -13.38 -2.71
C ILE A 429 12.09 -13.82 -3.65
N LEU A 430 12.44 -14.64 -4.64
CA LEU A 430 11.51 -15.22 -5.61
C LEU A 430 11.54 -16.74 -5.48
N ASP A 431 10.36 -17.35 -5.49
CA ASP A 431 10.25 -18.78 -5.79
C ASP A 431 10.50 -19.02 -7.28
N ASN A 432 10.84 -20.26 -7.63
CA ASN A 432 11.22 -20.62 -8.98
C ASN A 432 10.12 -20.36 -10.02
N ASP A 433 8.85 -20.36 -9.60
CA ASP A 433 7.66 -20.12 -10.43
C ASP A 433 7.15 -18.66 -10.38
N MET A 434 7.80 -17.79 -9.60
CA MET A 434 7.41 -16.39 -9.45
C MET A 434 8.11 -15.48 -10.47
N LYS A 435 7.46 -15.31 -11.64
CA LYS A 435 7.95 -14.41 -12.70
C LYS A 435 7.60 -12.95 -12.37
N PRO A 436 8.58 -12.08 -12.07
CA PRO A 436 8.28 -10.69 -11.71
C PRO A 436 7.85 -9.89 -12.95
N HIS A 437 6.96 -8.93 -12.74
CA HIS A 437 6.64 -7.93 -13.76
C HIS A 437 7.83 -6.95 -13.92
N PRO A 438 8.15 -6.45 -15.13
CA PRO A 438 9.27 -5.53 -15.37
C PRO A 438 9.34 -4.34 -14.41
N MET A 439 8.20 -3.78 -14.03
CA MET A 439 8.08 -2.63 -13.13
C MET A 439 8.13 -2.98 -11.63
N PHE A 440 8.43 -4.22 -11.25
CA PHE A 440 8.33 -4.69 -9.85
C PHE A 440 9.20 -3.87 -8.90
N ILE A 441 10.50 -3.72 -9.21
CA ILE A 441 11.43 -2.96 -8.36
C ILE A 441 11.00 -1.50 -8.28
N GLN A 442 10.62 -0.93 -9.43
CA GLN A 442 10.15 0.45 -9.52
C GLN A 442 8.94 0.71 -8.62
N ALA A 443 8.02 -0.25 -8.49
CA ALA A 443 6.81 -0.11 -7.69
C ALA A 443 7.02 -0.38 -6.19
N THR A 444 7.99 -1.22 -5.84
CA THR A 444 8.16 -1.72 -4.46
C THR A 444 9.23 -0.96 -3.68
N LEU A 445 10.34 -0.61 -4.31
CA LEU A 445 11.43 0.10 -3.67
C LEU A 445 11.01 1.44 -3.04
N PRO A 446 10.06 2.19 -3.62
CA PRO A 446 9.53 3.41 -3.01
C PRO A 446 9.02 3.30 -1.57
N PHE A 447 8.53 2.13 -1.16
CA PHE A 447 8.04 1.91 0.21
C PHE A 447 9.15 1.97 1.27
N PHE A 448 10.42 1.85 0.86
CA PHE A 448 11.58 1.93 1.76
C PHE A 448 12.14 3.34 1.91
N PHE A 449 11.60 4.33 1.19
CA PHE A 449 12.00 5.73 1.31
C PHE A 449 10.99 6.48 2.18
N ASP A 450 11.47 6.99 3.32
CA ASP A 450 10.64 7.83 4.18
C ASP A 450 10.36 9.19 3.55
N SER A 451 9.19 9.76 3.89
CA SER A 451 9.05 11.21 3.84
C SER A 451 10.08 11.83 4.78
N PRO A 452 10.80 12.89 4.41
CA PRO A 452 11.28 13.80 5.44
C PRO A 452 10.06 14.27 6.24
N ALA A 453 9.96 13.86 7.51
CA ALA A 453 8.83 14.18 8.39
C ALA A 453 8.82 15.65 8.87
N SER A 454 9.70 16.49 8.31
CA SER A 454 9.88 17.87 8.72
C SER A 454 10.50 18.68 7.58
N THR A 455 9.66 19.42 6.85
CA THR A 455 10.06 20.57 6.01
C THR A 455 10.50 21.76 6.88
N LYS A 456 11.49 21.55 7.75
CA LYS A 456 12.28 22.65 8.34
C LYS A 456 13.68 22.58 7.77
N THR A 457 13.79 22.95 6.51
CA THR A 457 15.07 23.32 5.89
C THR A 457 15.46 24.69 6.45
N PHE A 458 16.45 24.74 7.34
CA PHE A 458 17.03 26.00 7.81
C PHE A 458 18.06 26.46 6.78
N ARG A 459 17.85 27.64 6.19
CA ARG A 459 18.80 28.28 5.26
C ARG A 459 19.71 29.24 6.03
N CYS A 460 20.99 29.25 5.68
CA CYS A 460 21.90 30.29 6.15
C CYS A 460 21.40 31.67 5.67
N ARG A 461 21.44 32.69 6.54
CA ARG A 461 21.05 34.08 6.21
C ARG A 461 22.25 35.02 6.05
N ALA A 462 23.48 34.49 6.08
CA ALA A 462 24.67 35.30 5.85
C ALA A 462 24.66 35.83 4.39
N PRO A 463 25.00 37.11 4.15
CA PRO A 463 25.06 37.66 2.80
C PRO A 463 26.00 36.83 1.93
N GLY A 464 25.48 36.21 0.87
CA GLY A 464 26.26 35.40 -0.08
C GLY A 464 26.32 33.89 0.19
N CYS A 465 25.72 33.38 1.27
CA CYS A 465 25.70 31.93 1.56
C CYS A 465 24.32 31.34 1.26
N SER A 466 24.24 30.47 0.25
CA SER A 466 23.03 29.73 -0.14
C SER A 466 22.93 28.32 0.45
N ASP A 467 23.86 27.95 1.34
CA ASP A 467 23.92 26.61 1.91
C ASP A 467 22.80 26.32 2.92
N ILE A 468 22.31 25.08 2.86
CA ILE A 468 21.36 24.52 3.82
C ILE A 468 22.16 24.20 5.10
N ALA A 469 21.72 24.71 6.25
CA ALA A 469 22.45 24.55 7.51
C ALA A 469 22.47 23.06 7.92
N LYS A 470 23.64 22.41 7.84
CA LYS A 470 23.84 21.03 8.30
C LYS A 470 23.76 20.99 9.84
N ILE A 471 22.85 20.19 10.38
CA ILE A 471 22.80 19.91 11.83
C ILE A 471 23.70 18.71 12.11
N THR A 472 24.83 18.96 12.76
CA THR A 472 25.77 17.93 13.22
C THR A 472 25.59 17.71 14.72
N CYS A 473 25.44 16.47 15.18
CA CYS A 473 25.39 16.18 16.62
C CYS A 473 26.80 16.19 17.22
N THR A 474 26.93 16.49 18.52
CA THR A 474 28.21 16.59 19.23
C THR A 474 29.04 15.30 19.19
N LEU A 475 28.38 14.14 19.05
CA LEU A 475 29.03 12.83 18.97
C LEU A 475 29.74 12.61 17.62
N CYS A 476 29.18 13.09 16.50
CA CYS A 476 29.84 13.01 15.19
C CYS A 476 31.11 13.86 15.13
N VAL A 477 31.11 15.01 15.83
CA VAL A 477 32.28 15.87 15.96
C VAL A 477 33.37 15.17 16.78
N GLN A 478 33.01 14.53 17.89
CA GLN A 478 33.96 13.78 18.73
C GLN A 478 34.51 12.52 18.04
N ALA A 479 33.75 11.91 17.14
CA ALA A 479 34.18 10.74 16.36
C ALA A 479 35.02 11.08 15.11
N GLY A 480 35.31 12.36 14.85
CA GLY A 480 36.20 12.78 13.75
C GLY A 480 35.65 12.57 12.34
N VAL A 481 34.33 12.53 12.17
CA VAL A 481 33.70 12.32 10.85
C VAL A 481 33.96 13.54 9.94
N PRO A 482 34.54 13.37 8.74
CA PRO A 482 34.82 14.48 7.83
C PRO A 482 33.53 15.24 7.45
N GLU A 483 33.56 16.57 7.52
CA GLU A 483 32.38 17.45 7.39
C GLU A 483 31.64 17.32 6.03
N ALA A 484 32.36 16.92 4.99
CA ALA A 484 31.81 16.60 3.68
C ALA A 484 30.88 15.36 3.68
N THR A 485 31.07 14.44 4.63
CA THR A 485 30.31 13.19 4.76
C THR A 485 29.16 13.25 5.77
N ILE A 486 29.02 14.37 6.49
CA ILE A 486 27.96 14.58 7.48
C ILE A 486 26.66 14.91 6.74
N SER A 487 25.75 13.93 6.73
CA SER A 487 24.36 14.10 6.29
C SER A 487 23.45 14.28 7.51
N TYR A 488 22.41 15.10 7.37
CA TYR A 488 21.43 15.46 8.41
C TYR A 488 21.06 14.28 9.31
N CYS A 489 21.60 14.25 10.53
CA CYS A 489 21.26 13.21 11.49
C CYS A 489 19.91 13.57 12.11
N SER A 490 18.82 13.07 11.54
CA SER A 490 17.56 12.97 12.29
C SER A 490 17.73 11.94 13.41
N ASN A 491 16.92 12.05 14.47
CA ASN A 491 16.89 11.06 15.55
C ASN A 491 16.59 9.64 15.00
N ASP A 492 15.94 9.55 13.84
CA ASP A 492 15.63 8.31 13.15
C ASP A 492 16.84 7.74 12.38
N CYS A 493 17.75 8.60 11.90
CA CYS A 493 19.00 8.18 11.27
C CYS A 493 19.96 7.52 12.29
N PHE A 494 19.93 7.99 13.54
CA PHE A 494 20.63 7.38 14.68
C PHE A 494 20.09 5.98 15.04
N VAL A 495 18.79 5.73 14.81
CA VAL A 495 18.16 4.43 15.09
C VAL A 495 18.25 3.47 13.90
N ALA A 496 18.16 3.99 12.67
CA ALA A 496 18.15 3.19 11.44
C ALA A 496 19.56 2.79 10.97
N SER A 497 20.57 3.60 11.28
CA SER A 497 21.96 3.32 10.92
C SER A 497 22.64 2.68 12.12
N ASN A 498 22.66 1.35 12.17
CA ASN A 498 23.63 0.56 12.92
C ASN A 498 25.05 0.96 12.49
N HIS A 499 25.51 2.16 12.84
CA HIS A 499 26.88 2.57 12.68
C HIS A 499 27.72 1.75 13.64
N VAL A 500 28.20 0.62 13.15
CA VAL A 500 29.44 0.03 13.63
C VAL A 500 30.04 -0.83 12.53
N HIS A 501 31.16 -0.36 11.99
CA HIS A 501 32.31 -1.26 11.97
C HIS A 501 32.60 -1.60 13.45
N SER A 502 32.38 -2.87 13.80
CA SER A 502 32.72 -3.55 15.06
C SER A 502 32.04 -3.14 16.38
N GLN A 503 31.29 -4.13 16.89
CA GLN A 503 30.90 -4.53 18.25
C GLN A 503 30.86 -3.55 19.45
N VAL A 504 29.79 -3.73 20.23
CA VAL A 504 29.57 -3.35 21.64
C VAL A 504 29.25 -1.87 21.89
N HIS A 505 27.96 -1.52 21.99
CA HIS A 505 27.41 -0.90 23.20
C HIS A 505 25.88 -0.76 23.14
N ARG A 506 25.22 -1.49 24.04
CA ARG A 506 23.79 -1.41 24.38
C ARG A 506 23.72 -0.85 25.80
N ARG A 507 23.38 0.44 25.97
CA ARG A 507 22.71 1.10 27.14
C ARG A 507 23.15 2.56 27.31
N GLN A 508 22.20 3.39 27.75
CA GLN A 508 22.25 4.84 28.06
C GLN A 508 22.22 5.74 26.80
N ALA A 509 21.36 6.74 26.63
CA ALA A 509 20.63 7.53 27.60
C ALA A 509 19.30 8.04 27.02
N ARG A 510 18.21 7.85 27.77
CA ARG A 510 17.11 8.83 27.81
C ARG A 510 17.70 10.12 28.40
N THR A 511 17.11 11.26 28.03
CA THR A 511 17.31 12.61 28.60
C THR A 511 18.61 13.35 28.27
N SER A 512 18.56 14.20 27.24
CA SER A 512 19.15 15.57 27.25
C SER A 512 18.67 16.40 26.06
N LYS A 513 17.54 17.11 26.21
CA LYS A 513 17.22 18.27 25.38
C LYS A 513 18.05 19.46 25.89
N VAL A 514 19.14 19.78 25.20
CA VAL A 514 19.75 21.11 25.31
C VAL A 514 20.05 21.58 23.90
N ASN A 515 19.11 22.31 23.29
CA ASN A 515 19.33 23.01 22.04
C ASN A 515 20.33 24.16 22.30
N ARG A 516 21.59 23.97 21.91
CA ARG A 516 22.57 25.05 21.81
C ARG A 516 23.09 25.09 20.37
N THR A 517 22.59 26.06 19.61
CA THR A 517 23.13 26.46 18.30
C THR A 517 24.24 27.48 18.53
N THR A 518 25.46 27.14 18.12
CA THR A 518 26.66 28.01 18.14
C THR A 518 27.09 28.33 16.71
N CYS A 519 27.51 29.57 16.48
CA CYS A 519 27.97 30.04 15.18
C CYS A 519 29.36 29.49 14.86
N THR A 520 29.55 28.91 13.68
CA THR A 520 30.83 28.31 13.25
C THR A 520 31.90 29.36 12.93
N THR A 521 31.52 30.59 12.63
CA THR A 521 32.48 31.66 12.30
C THR A 521 32.99 32.41 13.53
N CYS A 522 32.14 32.65 14.54
CA CYS A 522 32.54 33.42 15.73
C CYS A 522 32.49 32.64 17.05
N GLY A 523 31.97 31.41 17.06
CA GLY A 523 31.85 30.58 18.27
C GLY A 523 30.75 31.02 19.26
N GLY A 524 30.09 32.16 19.03
CA GLY A 524 29.04 32.71 19.89
C GLY A 524 27.72 31.93 19.81
N LYS A 525 26.87 32.08 20.84
CA LYS A 525 25.52 31.48 20.83
C LYS A 525 24.61 32.24 19.88
N VAL A 526 23.81 31.52 19.10
CA VAL A 526 22.86 32.12 18.16
C VAL A 526 21.49 32.27 18.82
N ASP A 527 20.99 33.50 18.88
CA ASP A 527 19.60 33.76 19.28
C ASP A 527 18.65 33.31 18.17
N LEU A 528 17.76 32.36 18.48
CA LEU A 528 16.90 31.67 17.50
C LEU A 528 15.78 32.55 16.92
N LYS A 529 15.46 33.70 17.53
CA LYS A 529 14.41 34.60 17.04
C LYS A 529 14.98 35.70 16.15
N SER A 530 16.16 36.21 16.50
CA SER A 530 16.79 37.33 15.79
C SER A 530 17.86 36.88 14.78
N GLY A 531 18.45 35.69 14.96
CA GLY A 531 19.52 35.18 14.11
C GLY A 531 20.88 35.85 14.33
N THR A 532 21.02 36.66 15.38
CA THR A 532 22.28 37.31 15.74
C THR A 532 23.09 36.45 16.71
N CYS A 533 24.41 36.59 16.64
CA CYS A 533 25.34 35.93 17.56
C CYS A 533 25.54 36.82 18.80
N SER A 534 25.51 36.22 19.99
CA SER A 534 25.94 36.87 21.25
C SER A 534 27.43 36.73 21.48
#